data_AF-A0A831LK43-F1
#
_entry.id   AF-A0A831LK43-F1
#
_cell.length_a   1.000
_cell.length_b   1.000
_cell.length_c   1.000
_cell.angle_alpha   90.00
_cell.angle_beta   90.00
_cell.angle_gamma   90.00
#
_symmetry.space_group_name_H-M   'P 1'
#
loop_
_entity.id
_entity.type
_entity.pdbx_description
1 polymer ?
#
loop_
_entity_poly.entity_id
_entity_poly.type
_entity_poly.pdbx_seq_one_letter_code
_entity_poly.pdbx_strand_id
1 'polypeptide(L)'
;MPPFKFFSVKIVYYCSFKNKNGKIAPPFEGEQFIRTNDFLFYLGDCVWEPLEDKLGNWELTTYHKGKVVAHKVLSWLRNSYATFFTSAERASKASSAAVNTSAAKSL
;
A
#
# COMPACT_ATOMS: atom_id res chain seq x y z
N MET A 1 34.71 -12.46 7.98
CA MET A 1 33.39 -11.87 7.67
C MET A 1 32.36 -12.60 8.54
N PRO A 2 31.58 -11.91 9.39
CA PRO A 2 30.56 -12.60 10.20
C PRO A 2 29.50 -13.22 9.28
N PRO A 3 28.89 -14.36 9.66
CA PRO A 3 27.84 -14.98 8.85
C PRO A 3 26.65 -14.03 8.76
N PHE A 4 26.10 -13.85 7.54
CA PHE A 4 24.84 -13.14 7.34
C PHE A 4 23.75 -13.87 8.14
N LYS A 5 23.23 -13.23 9.18
CA LYS A 5 22.08 -13.75 9.92
C LYS A 5 20.83 -13.48 9.10
N PHE A 6 20.28 -14.52 8.51
CA PHE A 6 18.93 -14.50 7.97
C PHE A 6 17.95 -14.54 9.15
N PHE A 7 16.96 -13.68 9.09
CA PHE A 7 15.84 -13.71 10.02
C PHE A 7 14.57 -13.95 9.22
N SER A 8 13.69 -14.81 9.74
CA SER A 8 12.36 -14.96 9.19
C SER A 8 11.40 -14.01 9.90
N VAL A 9 10.52 -13.39 9.11
CA VAL A 9 9.36 -12.64 9.59
C VAL A 9 8.09 -13.29 9.07
N LYS A 10 7.13 -13.51 9.98
CA LYS A 10 5.78 -13.94 9.64
C LYS A 10 4.90 -12.71 9.50
N ILE A 11 4.13 -12.63 8.44
CA ILE A 11 3.26 -11.50 8.16
C ILE A 11 1.83 -12.01 8.09
N VAL A 12 0.93 -11.35 8.80
CA VAL A 12 -0.48 -11.72 8.89
C VAL A 12 -1.35 -10.52 8.51
N TYR A 13 -2.31 -10.75 7.61
CA TYR A 13 -3.27 -9.75 7.15
C TYR A 13 -4.67 -10.17 7.54
N TYR A 14 -5.37 -9.30 8.26
CA TYR A 14 -6.78 -9.47 8.55
C TYR A 14 -7.59 -8.55 7.64
N CYS A 15 -8.51 -9.14 6.89
CA CYS A 15 -9.53 -8.40 6.19
C CYS A 15 -10.92 -8.75 6.70
N SER A 16 -11.76 -7.74 6.86
CA SER A 16 -13.13 -7.88 7.34
C SER A 16 -14.13 -8.36 6.28
N PHE A 17 -13.67 -8.78 5.09
CA PHE A 17 -14.56 -9.18 4.00
C PHE A 17 -15.16 -10.57 4.24
N LYS A 18 -16.41 -10.75 3.79
CA LYS A 18 -17.12 -12.01 3.89
C LYS A 18 -16.99 -12.79 2.59
N ASN A 19 -16.81 -14.10 2.70
CA ASN A 19 -16.87 -15.00 1.56
C ASN A 19 -18.32 -15.17 1.05
N LYS A 20 -18.50 -15.94 -0.04
CA LYS A 20 -19.81 -16.23 -0.64
C LYS A 20 -20.84 -16.83 0.32
N ASN A 21 -20.39 -17.43 1.43
CA ASN A 21 -21.23 -18.05 2.44
C ASN A 21 -21.51 -17.10 3.64
N GLY A 22 -21.12 -15.82 3.54
CA GLY A 22 -21.31 -14.82 4.59
C GLY A 22 -20.34 -14.93 5.77
N LYS A 23 -19.35 -15.82 5.73
CA LYS A 23 -18.34 -16.00 6.78
C LYS A 23 -17.15 -15.08 6.51
N ILE A 24 -16.59 -14.47 7.57
CA ILE A 24 -15.36 -13.67 7.48
C ILE A 24 -14.24 -14.54 6.89
N ALA A 25 -13.52 -13.99 5.92
CA ALA A 25 -12.39 -14.67 5.31
C ALA A 25 -11.28 -14.90 6.35
N PRO A 26 -10.58 -16.06 6.30
CA PRO A 26 -9.43 -16.28 7.15
C PRO A 26 -8.35 -15.23 6.85
N PRO A 27 -7.48 -14.92 7.84
CA PRO A 27 -6.35 -14.04 7.59
C PRO A 27 -5.40 -14.64 6.55
N PHE A 28 -4.75 -13.77 5.79
CA PHE A 28 -3.67 -14.18 4.90
C PHE A 28 -2.39 -14.26 5.72
N GLU A 29 -1.61 -15.33 5.54
CA GLU A 29 -0.33 -15.51 6.21
C GLU A 29 0.79 -15.72 5.19
N GLY A 30 1.94 -15.09 5.42
CA GLY A 30 3.14 -15.27 4.61
C GLY A 30 4.39 -15.24 5.48
N GLU A 31 5.46 -15.87 5.00
CA GLU A 31 6.75 -15.90 5.68
C GLU A 31 7.85 -15.41 4.71
N GLN A 32 8.68 -14.48 5.17
CA GLN A 32 9.73 -13.87 4.35
C GLN A 32 11.08 -13.92 5.08
N PHE A 33 12.10 -14.40 4.36
CA PHE A 33 13.48 -14.35 4.83
C PHE A 33 14.09 -13.00 4.49
N ILE A 34 14.52 -12.26 5.52
CA ILE A 34 15.18 -10.96 5.41
C ILE A 34 16.66 -11.08 5.79
N ARG A 35 17.50 -10.35 5.06
CA ARG A 35 18.97 -10.35 5.24
C ARG A 35 19.47 -9.17 6.08
N THR A 36 18.70 -8.10 6.10
CA THR A 36 19.02 -6.82 6.74
C THR A 36 17.87 -6.40 7.65
N ASN A 37 18.19 -5.63 8.69
CA ASN A 37 17.17 -5.08 9.59
C ASN A 37 16.26 -4.08 8.86
N ASP A 38 16.86 -3.23 8.04
CA ASP A 38 16.12 -2.36 7.14
C ASP A 38 15.65 -3.18 5.94
N PHE A 39 14.34 -3.40 5.87
CA PHE A 39 13.69 -4.05 4.74
C PHE A 39 12.37 -3.34 4.42
N LEU A 40 12.03 -3.31 3.15
CA LEU A 40 10.73 -2.85 2.66
C LEU A 40 9.93 -4.08 2.23
N PHE A 41 8.67 -4.11 2.65
CA PHE A 41 7.73 -5.15 2.26
C PHE A 41 6.62 -4.53 1.41
N TYR A 42 6.30 -5.17 0.30
CA TYR A 42 5.20 -4.79 -0.58
C TYR A 42 4.09 -5.82 -0.50
N LEU A 43 2.89 -5.37 -0.17
CA LEU A 43 1.69 -6.18 -0.26
C LEU A 43 1.23 -6.24 -1.73
N GLY A 44 1.66 -7.27 -2.46
CA GLY A 44 1.23 -7.50 -3.85
C GLY A 44 -0.21 -8.03 -3.93
N ASP A 45 -0.92 -7.75 -5.01
CA ASP A 45 -2.21 -8.29 -5.53
C ASP A 45 -3.24 -8.85 -4.51
N CYS A 46 -3.29 -8.30 -3.30
CA CYS A 46 -4.28 -8.68 -2.29
C CYS A 46 -5.61 -7.94 -2.44
N VAL A 47 -5.70 -7.01 -3.40
CA VAL A 47 -6.92 -6.28 -3.73
C VAL A 47 -7.27 -6.58 -5.18
N TRP A 48 -8.41 -7.23 -5.39
CA TRP A 48 -8.90 -7.65 -6.72
C TRP A 48 -10.41 -7.40 -6.83
N GLU A 49 -10.92 -7.31 -8.05
CA GLU A 49 -12.35 -7.11 -8.30
C GLU A 49 -13.20 -8.33 -7.87
N PRO A 50 -14.42 -8.15 -7.36
CA PRO A 50 -15.09 -6.87 -7.06
C PRO A 50 -14.45 -6.14 -5.88
N LEU A 51 -14.47 -4.80 -5.84
CA LEU A 51 -13.82 -4.03 -4.78
C LEU A 51 -14.74 -3.78 -3.58
N GLU A 52 -16.05 -3.89 -3.79
CA GLU A 52 -17.10 -3.53 -2.84
C GLU A 52 -17.04 -4.34 -1.55
N ASP A 53 -16.65 -5.62 -1.65
CA ASP A 53 -16.50 -6.52 -0.51
C ASP A 53 -15.20 -6.27 0.27
N LYS A 54 -14.22 -5.60 -0.33
CA LYS A 54 -12.87 -5.37 0.22
C LYS A 54 -12.68 -4.00 0.87
N LEU A 55 -13.71 -3.15 0.84
CA LEU A 55 -13.68 -1.86 1.53
C LEU A 55 -13.62 -2.03 3.06
N GLY A 56 -13.07 -1.03 3.74
CA GLY A 56 -12.95 -1.00 5.20
C GLY A 56 -11.51 -1.12 5.70
N ASN A 57 -11.38 -1.47 6.97
CA ASN A 57 -10.08 -1.53 7.65
C ASN A 57 -9.43 -2.89 7.49
N TRP A 58 -8.15 -2.86 7.13
CA TRP A 58 -7.28 -4.00 7.00
C TRP A 58 -6.16 -3.86 8.03
N GLU A 59 -5.92 -4.92 8.78
CA GLU A 59 -4.86 -4.95 9.79
C GLU A 59 -3.71 -5.81 9.29
N LEU A 60 -2.52 -5.24 9.29
CA LEU A 60 -1.29 -5.87 8.90
C LEU A 60 -0.38 -5.98 10.11
N THR A 61 -0.03 -7.20 10.49
CA THR A 61 0.86 -7.46 11.64
C THR A 61 2.04 -8.32 11.21
N THR A 62 3.24 -7.83 11.52
CA THR A 62 4.50 -8.53 11.26
C THR A 62 5.08 -9.05 12.58
N TYR A 63 5.43 -10.32 12.59
CA TYR A 63 5.99 -11.05 13.71
C TYR A 63 7.42 -11.46 13.42
N HIS A 64 8.30 -11.29 14.41
CA HIS A 64 9.63 -11.87 14.42
C HIS A 64 9.80 -12.70 15.70
N LYS A 65 10.09 -14.00 15.56
CA LYS A 65 10.23 -14.95 16.70
C LYS A 65 9.02 -14.90 17.66
N GLY A 66 7.81 -14.85 17.11
CA GLY A 66 6.57 -14.78 17.87
C GLY A 66 6.25 -13.43 18.51
N LYS A 67 7.10 -12.40 18.35
CA LYS A 67 6.85 -11.05 18.84
C LYS A 67 6.41 -10.13 17.71
N VAL A 68 5.42 -9.28 17.98
CA VAL A 68 5.02 -8.22 17.03
C VAL A 68 6.15 -7.20 16.92
N VAL A 69 6.63 -6.97 15.69
CA VAL A 69 7.68 -5.98 15.39
C VAL A 69 7.15 -4.81 14.58
N ALA A 70 6.04 -4.99 13.87
CA ALA A 70 5.33 -3.91 13.19
C ALA A 70 3.84 -4.23 13.13
N HIS A 71 3.02 -3.18 13.23
CA HIS A 71 1.58 -3.26 13.05
C HIS A 71 1.11 -2.02 12.29
N LYS A 72 0.28 -2.21 11.26
CA LYS A 72 -0.24 -1.15 10.41
C LYS A 72 -1.71 -1.42 10.09
N VAL A 73 -2.54 -0.40 10.29
CA VAL A 73 -3.92 -0.39 9.81
C VAL A 73 -3.97 0.38 8.49
N LEU A 74 -4.61 -0.21 7.49
CA LEU A 74 -4.90 0.40 6.19
C LEU A 74 -6.41 0.56 6.06
N SER A 75 -6.88 1.74 5.67
CA SER A 75 -8.30 2.01 5.48
C SER A 75 -8.60 2.21 4.01
N TRP A 76 -9.40 1.30 3.44
CA TRP A 76 -9.87 1.39 2.06
C TRP A 76 -11.23 2.09 2.04
N LEU A 77 -11.25 3.26 1.41
CA LEU A 77 -12.44 4.09 1.29
C LEU A 77 -12.80 4.19 -0.19
N ARG A 78 -14.10 4.11 -0.49
CA ARG A 78 -14.60 4.46 -1.81
C ARG A 78 -14.53 5.96 -1.96
N ASN A 79 -13.67 6.45 -2.84
CA ASN A 79 -13.68 7.85 -3.22
C ASN A 79 -14.76 8.07 -4.30
N SER A 80 -15.82 8.82 -3.97
CA SER A 80 -16.88 9.20 -4.91
C SER A 80 -16.44 10.27 -5.93
N TYR A 81 -15.28 10.91 -5.73
CA TYR A 81 -14.72 11.94 -6.62
C TYR A 81 -13.62 11.40 -7.56
N ALA A 82 -13.43 10.09 -7.65
CA ALA A 82 -12.52 9.50 -8.63
C ALA A 82 -13.16 9.51 -10.04
N THR A 83 -13.47 10.70 -10.56
CA THR A 83 -13.72 10.88 -11.99
C THR A 83 -12.42 10.59 -12.73
N PHE A 84 -12.40 9.42 -13.39
CA PHE A 84 -11.61 9.09 -14.58
C PHE A 84 -10.28 9.85 -14.76
N PHE A 85 -9.20 9.34 -14.18
CA PHE A 85 -7.87 9.53 -14.79
C PHE A 85 -7.56 8.36 -15.73
N THR A 86 -8.42 8.17 -16.73
CA THR A 86 -8.07 7.36 -17.89
C THR A 86 -7.28 8.22 -18.86
N SER A 87 -5.98 7.98 -18.95
CA SER A 87 -5.10 8.29 -20.10
C SER A 87 -4.83 9.74 -20.52
N ALA A 88 -5.45 10.80 -19.96
CA ALA A 88 -5.21 12.16 -20.46
C ALA A 88 -4.07 12.95 -19.78
N GLU A 89 -3.58 12.55 -18.60
CA GLU A 89 -2.57 13.30 -17.84
C GLU A 89 -1.11 12.95 -18.19
N ARG A 90 -0.87 12.41 -19.40
CA ARG A 90 0.48 12.45 -20.00
C ARG A 90 0.78 13.74 -20.76
N ALA A 91 -0.16 14.68 -20.88
CA ALA A 91 0.01 15.86 -21.73
C ALA A 91 0.31 17.19 -21.03
N SER A 92 0.39 17.29 -19.69
CA SER A 92 0.60 18.60 -19.03
C SER A 92 2.00 18.83 -18.44
N LYS A 93 2.91 17.85 -18.47
CA LYS A 93 4.32 18.02 -18.06
C LYS A 93 5.23 18.55 -19.19
N ALA A 94 4.74 19.52 -19.96
CA ALA A 94 5.53 20.20 -21.00
C ALA A 94 5.40 21.74 -21.00
N SER A 95 4.75 22.37 -20.01
CA SER A 95 4.53 23.83 -20.02
C SER A 95 4.87 24.55 -18.70
N SER A 96 5.89 24.09 -17.96
CA SER A 96 6.43 24.87 -16.83
C SER A 96 7.92 25.23 -16.96
N ALA A 97 8.45 25.19 -18.19
CA ALA A 97 9.85 25.54 -18.49
C ALA A 97 10.01 26.84 -19.29
N ALA A 98 8.95 27.61 -19.52
CA ALA A 98 9.05 28.90 -20.20
C ALA A 98 8.11 29.92 -19.57
N VAL A 99 8.54 31.18 -19.53
CA VAL A 99 7.81 32.37 -19.08
C VAL A 99 7.90 32.66 -17.57
N ASN A 100 9.09 33.04 -17.11
CA ASN A 100 9.24 34.10 -16.13
C ASN A 100 10.37 35.03 -16.58
N THR A 101 10.07 35.80 -17.63
CA THR A 101 10.83 36.99 -18.00
C THR A 101 9.83 38.11 -18.23
N SER A 102 10.11 39.28 -17.63
CA SER A 102 9.53 40.59 -17.93
C SER A 102 8.08 40.84 -17.48
N ALA A 103 7.90 41.66 -16.44
CA ALA A 103 7.62 43.09 -16.67
C ALA A 103 7.54 43.86 -15.33
N ALA A 104 8.19 45.01 -15.31
CA ALA A 104 8.24 45.97 -14.22
C ALA A 104 7.09 47.00 -14.30
N LYS A 105 6.94 47.76 -13.19
CA LYS A 105 6.29 49.09 -13.01
C LYS A 105 4.76 49.13 -12.85
N SER A 106 4.32 49.56 -11.66
CA SER A 106 3.62 50.85 -11.49
C SER A 106 3.44 51.21 -9.99
N LEU A 107 4.33 52.07 -9.46
CA LEU A 107 4.08 53.28 -8.65
C LEU A 107 5.44 53.87 -8.23
#